data_AF-A0A4V0HV85-F1
#
_entry.id   AF-A0A4V0HV85-F1
#
_cell.length_a   1.000
_cell.length_b   1.000
_cell.length_c   1.000
_cell.angle_alpha   90.00
_cell.angle_beta   90.00
_cell.angle_gamma   90.00
#
_symmetry.space_group_name_H-M   'P 1'
#
loop_
_entity.id
_entity.type
_entity.pdbx_description
1 polymer ?
#
loop_
_entity_poly.entity_id
_entity_poly.type
_entity_poly.pdbx_seq_one_letter_code
_entity_poly.pdbx_strand_id
1 'polypeptide(L)'
;MSDNQLWRYMVKADRVHEQTAERRASRRLALAVAKRNNLYAKAVLSGDYRTALAVLSDTDRLLGLYPDKRIIVEKHKGSASAEAMSDEELARIAAREPGRATGPEGKRCRRCAGREGGGRG
;
A
#
# COMPACT_ATOMS: atom_id res chain seq x y z
N MET A 1 -20.20 -43.00 3.22
CA MET A 1 -19.12 -42.44 2.36
C MET A 1 -17.80 -42.86 2.96
N SER A 2 -16.85 -43.31 2.14
CA SER A 2 -15.51 -43.69 2.60
C SER A 2 -14.59 -42.46 2.63
N ASP A 3 -13.68 -42.37 3.59
CA ASP A 3 -12.68 -41.28 3.70
C ASP A 3 -11.87 -41.07 2.42
N ASN A 4 -11.64 -42.13 1.65
CA ASN A 4 -10.94 -42.06 0.38
C ASN A 4 -11.77 -41.34 -0.71
N GLN A 5 -13.11 -41.49 -0.66
CA GLN A 5 -14.01 -40.73 -1.55
C GLN A 5 -14.01 -39.25 -1.19
N LEU A 6 -13.99 -38.91 0.11
CA LEU A 6 -13.92 -37.53 0.58
C LEU A 6 -12.65 -36.82 0.08
N TRP A 7 -11.48 -37.47 0.22
CA TRP A 7 -10.22 -36.95 -0.28
C TRP A 7 -10.23 -36.67 -1.78
N ARG A 8 -10.78 -37.59 -2.58
CA ARG A 8 -10.91 -37.41 -4.04
C ARG A 8 -11.81 -36.22 -4.39
N TYR A 9 -12.86 -35.97 -3.62
CA TYR A 9 -13.72 -34.80 -3.81
C TYR A 9 -13.02 -33.50 -3.44
N MET A 10 -12.25 -33.47 -2.35
CA MET A 10 -11.49 -32.27 -1.94
C MET A 10 -10.49 -31.87 -3.03
N VAL A 11 -9.67 -32.81 -3.50
CA VAL A 11 -8.71 -32.56 -4.59
C VAL A 11 -9.40 -32.09 -5.88
N LYS A 12 -10.57 -32.66 -6.20
CA LYS A 12 -11.35 -32.24 -7.36
C LYS A 12 -11.90 -30.82 -7.20
N ALA A 13 -12.37 -30.46 -6.01
CA ALA A 13 -12.85 -29.12 -5.69
C ALA A 13 -11.71 -28.09 -5.76
N ASP A 14 -10.55 -28.40 -5.18
CA ASP A 14 -9.37 -27.54 -5.22
C ASP A 14 -8.92 -27.27 -6.65
N ARG A 15 -8.91 -28.30 -7.51
CA ARG A 15 -8.56 -28.14 -8.92
C ARG A 15 -9.54 -27.23 -9.66
N VAL A 16 -10.83 -27.31 -9.36
CA VAL A 16 -11.85 -26.40 -9.94
C VAL A 16 -11.66 -24.99 -9.41
N HIS A 17 -11.32 -24.84 -8.14
CA HIS A 17 -11.04 -23.55 -7.54
C HIS A 17 -9.81 -22.89 -8.15
N GLU A 18 -8.73 -23.62 -8.38
CA GLU A 18 -7.51 -23.12 -9.01
C GLU A 18 -7.79 -22.63 -10.44
N GLN A 19 -8.46 -23.45 -11.26
CA GLN A 19 -8.84 -23.08 -12.63
C GLN A 19 -9.74 -21.84 -12.69
N THR A 20 -10.68 -21.71 -11.75
CA THR A 20 -11.56 -20.54 -11.69
C THR A 20 -10.86 -19.31 -11.14
N ALA A 21 -9.95 -19.47 -10.19
CA ALA A 21 -9.14 -18.40 -9.63
C ALA A 21 -8.20 -17.80 -10.69
N GLU A 22 -7.56 -18.64 -11.49
CA GLU A 22 -6.64 -18.22 -12.56
C GLU A 22 -7.38 -17.47 -13.68
N ARG A 23 -8.53 -18.00 -14.13
CA ARG A 23 -9.42 -17.29 -15.08
C ARG A 23 -9.91 -15.95 -14.53
N ARG A 24 -10.15 -15.85 -13.22
CA ARG A 24 -10.54 -14.58 -12.57
C ARG A 24 -9.34 -13.65 -12.40
N ALA A 25 -8.11 -14.16 -12.27
CA ALA A 25 -6.91 -13.36 -12.13
C ALA A 25 -6.64 -12.56 -13.41
N SER A 26 -6.64 -13.22 -14.58
CA SER A 26 -6.48 -12.54 -15.87
C SER A 26 -7.57 -11.51 -16.13
N ARG A 27 -8.84 -11.83 -15.81
CA ARG A 27 -9.96 -10.89 -15.92
C ARG A 27 -9.82 -9.69 -14.99
N ARG A 28 -9.37 -9.90 -13.75
CA ARG A 28 -9.12 -8.82 -12.77
C ARG A 28 -8.01 -7.88 -13.26
N LEU A 29 -6.92 -8.44 -13.79
CA LEU A 29 -5.83 -7.67 -14.38
C LEU A 29 -6.34 -6.84 -15.56
N ALA A 30 -7.05 -7.44 -16.50
CA ALA A 30 -7.62 -6.75 -17.66
C ALA A 30 -8.57 -5.61 -17.23
N LEU A 31 -9.43 -5.84 -16.25
CA LEU A 31 -10.31 -4.81 -15.70
C LEU A 31 -9.54 -3.65 -15.07
N ALA A 32 -8.46 -3.96 -14.34
CA ALA A 32 -7.63 -2.94 -13.71
C ALA A 32 -6.91 -2.06 -14.75
N VAL A 33 -6.42 -2.66 -15.83
CA VAL A 33 -5.82 -1.94 -16.97
C VAL A 33 -6.86 -1.04 -17.63
N ALA A 34 -8.05 -1.56 -17.95
CA ALA A 34 -9.12 -0.77 -18.57
C ALA A 34 -9.53 0.45 -17.71
N LYS A 35 -9.66 0.27 -16.40
CA LYS A 35 -9.97 1.36 -15.46
C LYS A 35 -8.90 2.46 -15.48
N ARG A 36 -7.62 2.08 -15.50
CA ARG A 36 -6.50 3.04 -15.53
C ARG A 36 -6.41 3.75 -16.88
N ASN A 37 -6.63 3.06 -18.00
CA ASN A 37 -6.67 3.69 -19.32
C ASN A 37 -7.77 4.76 -19.40
N ASN A 38 -8.95 4.50 -18.82
CA ASN A 38 -10.01 5.50 -18.73
C ASN A 38 -9.60 6.72 -17.89
N LEU A 39 -8.91 6.49 -16.76
CA LEU A 39 -8.43 7.57 -15.90
C LEU A 39 -7.33 8.40 -16.58
N TYR A 40 -6.42 7.75 -17.29
CA TYR A 40 -5.39 8.41 -18.10
C TYR A 40 -6.03 9.32 -19.16
N ALA A 41 -6.99 8.82 -19.93
CA ALA A 41 -7.69 9.61 -20.93
C ALA A 41 -8.36 10.85 -20.31
N LYS A 42 -8.99 10.71 -19.14
CA LYS A 42 -9.59 11.83 -18.40
C LYS A 42 -8.56 12.85 -17.93
N ALA A 43 -7.41 12.41 -17.41
CA ALA A 43 -6.34 13.29 -16.96
C ALA A 43 -5.68 14.05 -18.12
N VAL A 44 -5.54 13.40 -19.28
CA VAL A 44 -5.04 14.05 -20.50
C VAL A 44 -6.03 15.11 -20.98
N LEU A 45 -7.34 14.79 -21.00
CA LEU A 45 -8.38 15.75 -21.38
C LEU A 45 -8.46 16.95 -20.43
N SER A 46 -8.18 16.77 -19.12
CA SER A 46 -8.14 17.89 -18.17
C SER A 46 -6.84 18.71 -18.23
N GLY A 47 -5.82 18.25 -18.96
CA GLY A 47 -4.49 18.88 -19.00
C GLY A 47 -3.61 18.56 -17.78
N ASP A 48 -4.03 17.65 -16.90
CA ASP A 48 -3.29 17.26 -15.70
C ASP A 48 -2.23 16.18 -16.01
N TYR A 49 -1.18 16.58 -16.70
CA TYR A 49 -0.14 15.65 -17.17
C TYR A 49 0.63 14.96 -16.02
N ARG A 50 0.73 15.59 -14.85
CA ARG A 50 1.32 14.96 -13.66
C ARG A 50 0.57 13.70 -13.27
N THR A 51 -0.75 13.78 -13.26
CA THR A 51 -1.64 12.66 -12.96
C THR A 51 -1.58 11.63 -14.07
N ALA A 52 -1.59 12.06 -15.33
CA ALA A 52 -1.49 11.16 -16.49
C ALA A 52 -0.21 10.30 -16.45
N LEU A 53 0.95 10.92 -16.18
CA LEU A 53 2.22 10.21 -16.05
C LEU A 53 2.24 9.23 -14.87
N ALA A 54 1.64 9.61 -13.73
CA ALA A 54 1.52 8.71 -12.59
C ALA A 54 0.67 7.47 -12.93
N VAL A 55 -0.48 7.67 -13.60
CA VAL A 55 -1.36 6.57 -14.03
C VAL A 55 -0.68 5.65 -15.04
N LEU A 56 0.11 6.21 -15.96
CA LEU A 56 0.93 5.44 -16.90
C LEU A 56 1.92 4.56 -16.12
N SER A 57 2.68 5.16 -15.22
CA SER A 57 3.69 4.44 -14.42
C SER A 57 3.10 3.30 -13.57
N ASP A 58 1.90 3.50 -13.02
CA ASP A 58 1.21 2.46 -12.25
C ASP A 58 0.67 1.34 -13.13
N THR A 59 0.29 1.65 -14.37
CA THR A 59 -0.15 0.65 -15.35
C THR A 59 1.02 -0.24 -15.78
N ASP A 60 2.18 0.37 -16.05
CA ASP A 60 3.41 -0.35 -16.44
C ASP A 60 3.92 -1.25 -15.30
N ARG A 61 3.83 -0.79 -14.05
CA ARG A 61 4.13 -1.62 -12.87
C ARG A 61 3.19 -2.82 -12.75
N LEU A 62 1.89 -2.62 -13.00
CA LEU A 62 0.92 -3.72 -12.94
C LEU A 62 1.19 -4.79 -14.01
N LEU A 63 1.72 -4.38 -15.16
CA LEU A 63 2.12 -5.28 -16.25
C LEU A 63 3.53 -5.88 -16.03
N GLY A 64 4.25 -5.48 -14.98
CA GLY A 64 5.58 -6.00 -14.65
C GLY A 64 6.68 -5.51 -15.61
N LEU A 65 6.49 -4.39 -16.32
CA LEU A 65 7.52 -3.84 -17.22
C LEU A 65 8.72 -3.27 -16.45
N TYR A 66 8.50 -2.84 -15.20
CA TYR A 66 9.56 -2.35 -14.33
C TYR A 66 9.94 -3.41 -13.31
N PRO A 67 11.25 -3.56 -13.00
CA PRO A 67 11.69 -4.47 -11.96
C PRO A 67 11.10 -4.04 -10.61
N ASP A 68 10.57 -4.99 -9.86
CA ASP A 68 10.11 -4.75 -8.50
C ASP A 68 11.26 -4.16 -7.68
N LYS A 69 10.98 -3.05 -6.99
CA LYS A 69 11.93 -2.44 -6.05
C LYS A 69 12.07 -3.37 -4.85
N ARG A 70 12.94 -4.37 -4.94
CA ARG A 70 13.26 -5.24 -3.82
C ARG A 70 14.05 -4.42 -2.80
N ILE A 71 13.44 -4.16 -1.66
CA ILE A 71 14.14 -3.65 -0.48
C ILE A 71 14.85 -4.86 0.14
N ILE A 72 16.15 -4.99 -0.14
CA ILE A 72 16.99 -5.96 0.55
C ILE A 72 17.24 -5.37 1.93
N VAL A 73 16.52 -5.87 2.95
CA VAL A 73 16.81 -5.56 4.34
C VAL A 73 18.01 -6.42 4.73
N GLU A 74 19.21 -5.90 4.51
CA GLU A 74 20.42 -6.54 5.03
C GLU A 74 20.34 -6.54 6.55
N LYS A 75 20.23 -7.73 7.15
CA LYS A 75 20.36 -7.91 8.59
C LYS A 75 21.82 -7.63 8.93
N HIS A 76 22.13 -6.39 9.27
CA HIS A 76 23.39 -6.07 9.93
C HIS A 76 23.49 -6.96 11.19
N LYS A 77 24.51 -7.82 11.24
CA LYS A 77 24.88 -8.65 12.41
C LYS A 77 25.47 -7.80 13.54
N GLY A 78 24.75 -6.76 13.91
CA GLY A 78 25.19 -5.74 14.85
C GLY A 78 24.03 -4.90 15.34
N SER A 79 22.84 -5.50 15.54
CA SER A 79 21.99 -4.97 16.61
C SER A 79 22.67 -5.38 17.91
N ALA A 80 23.45 -4.46 18.48
CA ALA A 80 23.85 -4.58 19.87
C ALA A 80 22.60 -5.00 20.66
N SER A 81 22.76 -6.03 21.48
CA SER A 81 21.82 -6.35 22.54
C SER A 81 21.31 -5.05 23.13
N ALA A 82 19.98 -4.91 23.24
CA ALA A 82 19.37 -3.87 24.03
C ALA A 82 19.76 -4.12 25.51
N GLU A 83 21.00 -3.83 25.85
CA GLU A 83 21.35 -3.39 27.19
C GLU A 83 20.43 -2.20 27.43
N ALA A 84 19.53 -2.36 28.41
CA ALA A 84 18.57 -1.35 28.76
C ALA A 84 19.32 -0.03 28.94
N MET A 85 19.11 0.93 28.03
CA MET A 85 19.63 2.29 28.22
C MET A 85 19.19 2.72 29.60
N SER A 86 20.13 3.18 30.43
CA SER A 86 19.78 3.68 31.75
C SER A 86 18.82 4.87 31.57
N ASP A 87 17.92 5.06 32.54
CA ASP A 87 16.92 6.12 32.51
C ASP A 87 17.54 7.52 32.30
N GLU A 88 18.82 7.67 32.68
CA GLU A 88 19.63 8.87 32.49
C GLU A 88 19.99 9.14 31.02
N GLU A 89 20.25 8.11 30.22
CA GLU A 89 20.54 8.25 28.79
C GLU A 89 19.27 8.53 27.98
N LEU A 90 18.15 7.93 28.37
CA LEU A 90 16.81 8.23 27.83
C LEU A 90 16.42 9.70 28.07
N ALA A 91 16.69 10.23 29.26
CA ALA A 91 16.41 11.64 29.58
C ALA A 91 17.24 12.61 28.71
N ARG A 92 18.49 12.27 28.37
CA ARG A 92 19.34 13.10 27.49
C ARG A 92 18.85 13.11 26.05
N ILE A 93 18.37 11.99 25.54
CA ILE A 93 17.81 11.89 24.18
C ILE A 93 16.49 12.66 24.10
N ALA A 94 15.61 12.50 25.10
CA ALA A 94 14.34 13.21 25.19
C ALA A 94 14.52 14.73 25.30
N ALA A 95 15.57 15.19 25.99
CA ALA A 95 15.90 16.61 26.09
C ALA A 95 16.50 17.19 24.79
N ARG A 96 17.08 16.36 23.92
CA ARG A 96 17.69 16.79 22.65
C ARG A 96 16.69 17.01 21.52
N GLU A 97 15.54 16.33 21.55
CA GLU A 97 14.49 16.46 20.54
C GLU A 97 13.14 16.93 21.13
N PRO A 98 12.93 18.25 21.29
CA PRO A 98 11.60 18.75 21.53
C PRO A 98 10.79 18.66 20.22
N GLY A 99 10.06 17.57 20.03
CA GLY A 99 8.84 17.59 19.22
C GLY A 99 8.79 16.75 17.96
N ARG A 100 8.93 15.43 18.06
CA ARG A 100 8.38 14.52 17.03
C ARG A 100 7.44 13.49 17.62
N ALA A 101 6.25 13.95 17.97
CA ALA A 101 5.12 13.07 18.23
C ALA A 101 4.66 12.42 16.90
N THR A 102 5.18 11.23 16.58
CA THR A 102 4.46 10.30 15.70
C THR A 102 3.67 9.34 16.56
N GLY A 103 2.56 9.84 17.10
CA GLY A 103 1.49 9.02 17.67
C GLY A 103 0.56 8.50 16.56
N PRO A 104 -0.07 7.33 16.73
CA PRO A 104 -0.84 6.68 15.70
C PRO A 104 -2.26 7.27 15.68
N GLU A 105 -2.63 8.03 14.64
CA GLU A 105 -4.02 8.14 14.18
C GLU A 105 -4.10 9.05 12.94
N GLY A 106 -3.87 8.44 11.77
CA GLY A 106 -4.05 9.10 10.48
C GLY A 106 -5.51 9.20 10.07
N LYS A 107 -6.38 9.85 10.84
CA LYS A 107 -7.66 10.37 10.31
C LYS A 107 -7.38 11.61 9.46
N ARG A 108 -7.17 11.39 8.17
CA ARG A 108 -7.20 12.44 7.16
C ARG A 108 -8.64 12.91 6.95
N CYS A 109 -8.92 14.17 7.22
CA CYS A 109 -9.82 14.95 6.38
C CYS A 109 -9.38 16.42 6.32
N ARG A 110 -8.65 16.78 5.26
CA ARG A 110 -8.31 18.17 4.89
C ARG A 110 -9.50 18.82 4.18
N ARG A 111 -10.64 18.98 4.86
CA ARG A 111 -11.77 19.70 4.27
C ARG A 111 -12.52 20.53 5.29
N CYS A 112 -11.83 21.49 5.91
CA CYS A 112 -12.40 22.65 6.58
C CYS A 112 -11.30 23.73 6.70
N ALA A 113 -10.81 24.24 5.57
CA ALA A 113 -10.14 25.54 5.53
C ALA A 113 -11.09 26.49 4.80
N GLY A 114 -11.62 27.48 5.52
CA GLY A 114 -12.38 28.57 4.91
C GLY A 114 -13.45 29.19 5.81
N ARG A 115 -13.05 30.04 6.76
CA ARG A 115 -13.37 31.48 6.73
C ARG A 115 -12.82 32.18 7.98
N GLU A 116 -11.96 33.14 7.70
CA GLU A 116 -11.37 34.09 8.63
C GLU A 116 -12.42 35.12 9.11
N GLY A 117 -12.28 35.55 10.36
CA GLY A 117 -12.30 36.97 10.74
C GLY A 117 -13.62 37.75 10.84
N GLY A 118 -13.99 38.09 12.08
CA GLY A 118 -14.10 39.51 12.49
C GLY A 118 -15.49 40.12 12.67
N GLY A 119 -15.72 40.77 13.84
CA GLY A 119 -16.66 41.88 13.98
C GLY A 119 -17.51 41.87 15.24
N ARG A 120 -17.22 42.79 16.17
CA ARG A 120 -18.01 43.11 17.36
C ARG A 120 -19.32 43.82 16.97
N GLY A 121 -20.36 43.61 17.78
CA GLY A 121 -21.60 44.37 17.85
C GLY A 121 -22.33 44.00 19.13
#